data_AF-A0A2E1H3M2-F1
#
_entry.id   AF-A0A2E1H3M2-F1
#
_cell.length_a   1.000
_cell.length_b   1.000
_cell.length_c   1.000
_cell.angle_alpha   90.00
_cell.angle_beta   90.00
_cell.angle_gamma   90.00
#
_symmetry.space_group_name_H-M   'P 1'
#
loop_
_entity.id
_entity.type
_entity.pdbx_description
1 polymer ?
#
loop_
_entity_poly.entity_id
_entity_poly.type
_entity_poly.pdbx_seq_one_letter_code
_entity_poly.pdbx_strand_id
1 'polypeptide(L)'
;MLPAFSFQSLKKRNNLRWIDLRSPSEYATDHVPWAENVPLFNDEQRAVVGTLYKQHSPDAAYLEGLKMIEKRLPQLLKQALGQSIDSGLLASNFDILAQNLRGGIEDTPIDVNQPLTDATEIVVYCWRGGMRSRSFVSLLLSLGVRAVLLEGGYKSYRQWVMDSLDTFSYPPCLVLRGRTGVGKTNLLTEIEEAFSNTTLCLESLAKHRSSALGAVGRHPVGQKMFESRLLQRLLELEPSAVFIEGESRKVGDVVIPEGLFAEMSNGAQFKITASREFRRRTLQEDYLAEPNAKQQISRALPFLESRIGAKWVGELQLLLEDGNYDVLVDILLDHYYDPLYDREDKKRQWADELHRDDAQIVERLITIYSRITA
;
A
#
# COMPACT_ATOMS: atom_id res chain seq x y z
N MET A 1 11.84 -30.92 -12.07
CA MET A 1 10.69 -30.31 -11.35
C MET A 1 11.05 -28.89 -11.01
N LEU A 2 10.08 -27.97 -10.98
CA LEU A 2 10.34 -26.58 -10.60
C LEU A 2 10.12 -26.42 -9.09
N PRO A 3 11.08 -25.89 -8.32
CA PRO A 3 10.91 -25.70 -6.89
C PRO A 3 9.89 -24.58 -6.62
N ALA A 4 8.89 -24.85 -5.78
CA ALA A 4 7.93 -23.83 -5.36
C ALA A 4 7.67 -23.90 -3.86
N PHE A 5 7.42 -22.74 -3.26
CA PHE A 5 7.20 -22.62 -1.82
C PHE A 5 6.06 -21.68 -1.52
N SER A 6 5.36 -21.94 -0.42
CA SER A 6 4.31 -21.06 0.09
C SER A 6 4.91 -19.71 0.54
N PHE A 7 4.10 -18.65 0.47
CA PHE A 7 4.48 -17.31 0.92
C PHE A 7 5.01 -17.33 2.37
N GLN A 8 4.32 -18.07 3.25
CA GLN A 8 4.65 -18.18 4.67
C GLN A 8 6.02 -18.81 4.93
N SER A 9 6.47 -19.71 4.05
CA SER A 9 7.79 -20.35 4.15
C SER A 9 8.88 -19.39 3.67
N LEU A 10 8.63 -18.71 2.56
CA LEU A 10 9.58 -17.79 1.93
C LEU A 10 9.79 -16.52 2.76
N LYS A 11 8.75 -15.95 3.36
CA LYS A 11 8.84 -14.70 4.14
C LYS A 11 9.75 -14.79 5.39
N LYS A 12 10.10 -16.01 5.83
CA LYS A 12 11.01 -16.23 6.97
C LYS A 12 12.48 -15.99 6.61
N ARG A 13 12.79 -15.77 5.33
CA ARG A 13 14.14 -15.55 4.82
C ARG A 13 14.32 -14.05 4.49
N ASN A 14 15.37 -13.44 5.02
CA ASN A 14 15.62 -11.99 4.84
C ASN A 14 16.44 -11.65 3.59
N ASN A 15 17.05 -12.64 2.92
CA ASN A 15 18.00 -12.42 1.80
C ASN A 15 17.46 -12.94 0.46
N LEU A 16 16.14 -12.96 0.28
CA LEU A 16 15.53 -13.38 -0.99
C LEU A 16 15.25 -12.17 -1.86
N ARG A 17 15.64 -12.24 -3.14
CA ARG A 17 15.22 -11.26 -4.13
C ARG A 17 13.87 -11.66 -4.72
N TRP A 18 12.86 -10.84 -4.53
CA TRP A 18 11.50 -11.10 -5.01
C TRP A 18 11.27 -10.43 -6.36
N ILE A 19 10.86 -11.19 -7.36
CA ILE A 19 10.67 -10.73 -8.74
C ILE A 19 9.21 -10.93 -9.13
N ASP A 20 8.53 -9.81 -9.38
CA ASP A 20 7.17 -9.77 -9.89
C ASP A 20 7.16 -9.61 -11.42
N LEU A 21 6.77 -10.67 -12.12
CA LEU A 21 6.70 -10.67 -13.59
C LEU A 21 5.40 -10.11 -14.16
N ARG A 22 4.48 -9.65 -13.31
CA ARG A 22 3.21 -9.04 -13.73
C ARG A 22 3.45 -7.70 -14.41
N SER A 23 2.45 -7.21 -15.14
CA SER A 23 2.58 -5.93 -15.84
C SER A 23 2.62 -4.75 -14.84
N PRO A 24 3.09 -3.56 -15.26
CA PRO A 24 3.19 -2.40 -14.38
C PRO A 24 1.86 -2.03 -13.69
N SER A 25 0.72 -2.09 -14.40
CA SER A 25 -0.59 -1.83 -13.79
C SER A 25 -1.01 -2.88 -12.74
N GLU A 26 -0.71 -4.17 -12.97
CA GLU A 26 -0.96 -5.24 -12.00
C GLU A 26 -0.14 -5.00 -10.72
N TYR A 27 1.14 -4.62 -10.87
CA TYR A 27 2.05 -4.33 -9.76
C TYR A 27 1.66 -3.06 -8.99
N ALA A 28 1.31 -1.98 -9.70
CA ALA A 28 0.90 -0.71 -9.10
C ALA A 28 -0.38 -0.83 -8.26
N THR A 29 -1.26 -1.78 -8.62
CA THR A 29 -2.47 -2.07 -7.86
C THR A 29 -2.16 -2.61 -6.46
N ASP A 30 -1.26 -3.59 -6.37
CA ASP A 30 -0.76 -4.23 -5.14
C ASP A 30 0.29 -5.29 -5.52
N HIS A 31 1.28 -5.54 -4.65
CA HIS A 31 2.35 -6.51 -4.85
C HIS A 31 2.88 -7.01 -3.51
N VAL A 32 3.70 -8.07 -3.54
CA VAL A 32 4.43 -8.49 -2.33
C VAL A 32 5.38 -7.34 -1.93
N PRO A 33 5.43 -6.89 -0.67
CA PRO A 33 6.07 -5.62 -0.29
C PRO A 33 7.53 -5.44 -0.72
N TRP A 34 8.29 -6.55 -0.79
CA TRP A 34 9.72 -6.55 -1.11
C TRP A 34 10.02 -6.91 -2.57
N ALA A 35 8.98 -7.07 -3.40
CA ALA A 35 9.15 -7.49 -4.78
C ALA A 35 9.54 -6.33 -5.69
N GLU A 36 10.50 -6.57 -6.57
CA GLU A 36 10.81 -5.70 -7.69
C GLU A 36 9.97 -6.09 -8.90
N ASN A 37 9.37 -5.11 -9.59
CA ASN A 37 8.66 -5.37 -10.83
C ASN A 37 9.66 -5.55 -12.00
N VAL A 38 9.75 -6.76 -12.53
CA VAL A 38 10.47 -7.08 -13.77
C VAL A 38 9.45 -7.59 -14.78
N PRO A 39 8.63 -6.69 -15.36
CA PRO A 39 7.46 -7.08 -16.10
C PRO A 39 7.85 -7.88 -17.34
N LEU A 40 7.41 -9.15 -17.40
CA LEU A 40 7.60 -9.98 -18.58
C LEU A 40 6.91 -9.35 -19.80
N PHE A 41 5.76 -8.70 -19.56
CA PHE A 41 4.99 -7.96 -20.55
C PHE A 41 4.61 -6.58 -19.99
N ASN A 42 4.61 -5.56 -20.84
CA ASN A 42 3.94 -4.30 -20.51
C ASN A 42 2.41 -4.49 -20.53
N ASP A 43 1.65 -3.45 -20.19
CA ASP A 43 0.18 -3.57 -20.07
C ASP A 43 -0.51 -3.93 -21.39
N GLU A 44 -0.04 -3.40 -22.53
CA GLU A 44 -0.56 -3.69 -23.86
C GLU A 44 -0.25 -5.13 -24.30
N GLN A 45 1.01 -5.54 -24.16
CA GLN A 45 1.47 -6.90 -24.45
C GLN A 45 0.72 -7.91 -23.58
N ARG A 46 0.51 -7.61 -22.29
CA ARG A 46 -0.28 -8.45 -21.39
C ARG A 46 -1.73 -8.59 -21.88
N ALA A 47 -2.33 -7.51 -22.39
CA ALA A 47 -3.68 -7.57 -22.95
C ALA A 47 -3.74 -8.48 -24.19
N VAL A 48 -2.76 -8.39 -25.09
CA VAL A 48 -2.66 -9.25 -26.29
C VAL A 48 -2.49 -10.72 -25.91
N VAL A 49 -1.47 -11.03 -25.10
CA VAL A 49 -1.19 -12.41 -24.65
C VAL A 49 -2.38 -12.98 -23.88
N GLY A 50 -3.00 -12.20 -23.01
CA GLY A 50 -4.19 -12.61 -22.26
C GLY A 50 -5.41 -12.88 -23.16
N THR A 51 -5.56 -12.13 -24.25
CA THR A 51 -6.62 -12.34 -25.25
C THR A 51 -6.37 -13.62 -26.03
N LEU A 52 -5.14 -13.83 -26.52
CA LEU A 52 -4.76 -15.07 -27.20
C LEU A 52 -4.98 -16.30 -26.33
N TYR A 53 -4.63 -16.21 -25.04
CA TYR A 53 -4.78 -17.32 -24.09
C TYR A 53 -6.25 -17.70 -23.92
N LYS A 54 -7.14 -16.71 -23.86
CA LYS A 54 -8.59 -16.94 -23.67
C LYS A 54 -9.31 -17.34 -24.93
N GLN A 55 -8.95 -16.75 -26.07
CA GLN A 55 -9.73 -16.86 -27.31
C GLN A 55 -9.18 -17.89 -28.29
N HIS A 56 -7.90 -18.26 -28.18
CA HIS A 56 -7.25 -19.19 -29.11
C HIS A 56 -6.73 -20.43 -28.38
N SER A 57 -5.57 -20.34 -27.74
CA SER A 57 -4.99 -21.43 -26.96
C SER A 57 -3.83 -20.94 -26.07
N PRO A 58 -3.46 -21.69 -25.01
CA PRO A 58 -2.25 -21.45 -24.26
C PRO A 58 -1.00 -21.39 -25.14
N ASP A 59 -0.87 -22.29 -26.12
CA ASP A 59 0.28 -22.35 -27.04
C ASP A 59 0.39 -21.10 -27.91
N ALA A 60 -0.73 -20.60 -28.44
CA ALA A 60 -0.74 -19.39 -29.27
C ALA A 60 -0.31 -18.16 -28.46
N ALA A 61 -0.83 -18.01 -27.24
CA ALA A 61 -0.44 -16.94 -26.33
C ALA A 61 1.04 -17.00 -25.96
N TYR A 62 1.55 -18.21 -25.77
CA TYR A 62 2.93 -18.44 -25.40
C TYR A 62 3.91 -18.13 -26.53
N LEU A 63 3.65 -18.63 -27.74
CA LEU A 63 4.49 -18.37 -28.92
C LEU A 63 4.57 -16.87 -29.21
N GLU A 64 3.45 -16.16 -29.08
CA GLU A 64 3.44 -14.72 -29.23
C GLU A 64 4.19 -14.02 -28.10
N GLY A 65 4.02 -14.50 -26.87
CA GLY A 65 4.79 -14.02 -25.71
C GLY A 65 6.30 -14.14 -25.90
N LEU A 66 6.80 -15.28 -26.43
CA LEU A 66 8.22 -15.45 -26.74
C LEU A 66 8.75 -14.40 -27.71
N LYS A 67 8.06 -14.18 -28.82
CA LYS A 67 8.45 -13.17 -29.82
C LYS A 67 8.54 -11.78 -29.20
N MET A 68 7.62 -11.46 -28.28
CA MET A 68 7.58 -10.16 -27.58
C MET A 68 8.75 -9.95 -26.62
N ILE A 69 9.31 -11.02 -26.05
CA ILE A 69 10.38 -10.95 -25.03
C ILE A 69 11.78 -11.23 -25.56
N GLU A 70 11.93 -11.94 -26.68
CA GLU A 70 13.22 -12.40 -27.22
C GLU A 70 14.29 -11.29 -27.21
N LYS A 71 13.99 -10.14 -27.82
CA LYS A 71 14.92 -9.00 -27.91
C LYS A 71 15.20 -8.32 -26.56
N ARG A 72 14.29 -8.47 -25.59
CA ARG A 72 14.35 -7.83 -24.26
C ARG A 72 14.88 -8.76 -23.18
N LEU A 73 15.02 -10.05 -23.47
CA LEU A 73 15.38 -11.06 -22.48
C LEU A 73 16.71 -10.79 -21.77
N PRO A 74 17.79 -10.36 -22.46
CA PRO A 74 19.03 -10.00 -21.77
C PRO A 74 18.84 -8.88 -20.74
N GLN A 75 17.98 -7.90 -21.04
CA GLN A 75 17.69 -6.80 -20.13
C GLN A 75 16.80 -7.24 -18.95
N LEU A 76 15.79 -8.09 -19.20
CA LEU A 76 14.95 -8.66 -18.13
C LEU A 76 15.79 -9.48 -17.14
N LEU A 77 16.72 -10.29 -17.66
CA LEU A 77 17.59 -11.10 -16.82
C LEU A 77 18.60 -10.24 -16.07
N LYS A 78 19.17 -9.21 -16.71
CA LYS A 78 20.01 -8.23 -16.01
C LYS A 78 19.26 -7.56 -14.86
N GLN A 79 17.99 -7.19 -15.07
CA GLN A 79 17.15 -6.62 -14.02
C GLN A 79 16.91 -7.64 -12.89
N ALA A 80 16.47 -8.86 -13.22
CA ALA A 80 16.17 -9.89 -12.22
C ALA A 80 17.40 -10.37 -11.42
N LEU A 81 18.59 -10.41 -12.04
CA LEU A 81 19.83 -10.88 -11.41
C LEU A 81 20.70 -9.76 -10.84
N GLY A 82 20.52 -8.53 -11.32
CA GLY A 82 21.37 -7.39 -10.93
C GLY A 82 22.74 -7.38 -11.63
N GLN A 83 23.00 -8.34 -12.50
CA GLN A 83 24.25 -8.48 -13.25
C GLN A 83 23.99 -8.92 -14.70
N SER A 84 24.89 -8.57 -15.61
CA SER A 84 24.81 -9.01 -17.00
C SER A 84 25.10 -10.51 -17.12
N ILE A 85 24.35 -11.18 -17.99
CA ILE A 85 24.64 -12.57 -18.40
C ILE A 85 25.40 -12.55 -19.72
N ASP A 86 26.30 -13.52 -19.88
CA ASP A 86 26.98 -13.79 -21.14
C ASP A 86 25.98 -14.06 -22.29
N SER A 87 26.17 -13.36 -23.41
CA SER A 87 25.26 -13.42 -24.56
C SER A 87 25.27 -14.77 -25.30
N GLY A 88 26.38 -15.51 -25.28
CA GLY A 88 26.48 -16.84 -25.86
C GLY A 88 25.77 -17.90 -25.00
N LEU A 89 25.87 -17.78 -23.69
CA LEU A 89 25.10 -18.59 -22.74
C LEU A 89 23.59 -18.34 -22.90
N LEU A 90 23.19 -17.09 -23.11
CA LEU A 90 21.79 -16.71 -23.33
C LEU A 90 21.19 -17.33 -24.60
N ALA A 91 21.88 -17.22 -25.74
CA ALA A 91 21.38 -17.72 -27.02
C ALA A 91 21.15 -19.24 -26.99
N SER A 92 22.15 -19.99 -26.51
CA SER A 92 22.07 -21.45 -26.38
C SER A 92 20.97 -21.90 -25.41
N ASN A 93 20.69 -21.15 -24.36
CA ASN A 93 19.62 -21.46 -23.40
C ASN A 93 18.24 -20.95 -23.83
N PHE A 94 18.16 -19.92 -24.67
CA PHE A 94 16.89 -19.44 -25.22
C PHE A 94 16.28 -20.46 -26.17
N ASP A 95 17.11 -21.11 -26.99
CA ASP A 95 16.67 -22.21 -27.86
C ASP A 95 16.18 -23.40 -27.03
N ILE A 96 16.87 -23.73 -25.94
CA ILE A 96 16.43 -24.77 -24.98
C ILE A 96 15.10 -24.39 -24.35
N LEU A 97 14.94 -23.11 -23.97
CA LEU A 97 13.67 -22.60 -23.47
C LEU A 97 12.59 -22.86 -24.51
N ALA A 98 12.74 -22.29 -25.72
CA ALA A 98 11.85 -22.41 -26.87
C ALA A 98 11.50 -23.87 -27.25
N GLN A 99 12.45 -24.81 -27.11
CA GLN A 99 12.26 -26.23 -27.40
C GLN A 99 11.50 -26.98 -26.30
N ASN A 100 11.82 -26.72 -25.03
CA ASN A 100 11.15 -27.34 -23.87
C ASN A 100 9.65 -26.98 -23.79
N LEU A 101 9.20 -26.00 -24.58
CA LEU A 101 7.81 -25.53 -24.64
C LEU A 101 6.89 -26.32 -25.54
N ARG A 102 7.43 -27.01 -26.55
CA ARG A 102 6.59 -27.88 -27.39
C ARG A 102 5.99 -29.06 -26.61
N GLY A 103 6.43 -29.28 -25.37
CA GLY A 103 5.98 -30.34 -24.47
C GLY A 103 5.17 -29.88 -23.25
N GLY A 104 4.69 -28.62 -23.19
CA GLY A 104 3.78 -28.17 -22.12
C GLY A 104 4.47 -27.82 -20.80
N ILE A 105 5.07 -26.63 -20.68
CA ILE A 105 5.66 -26.13 -19.41
C ILE A 105 4.64 -26.03 -18.26
N GLU A 106 3.33 -26.01 -18.56
CA GLU A 106 2.27 -26.11 -17.56
C GLU A 106 2.17 -27.50 -16.92
N ASP A 107 2.69 -28.54 -17.57
CA ASP A 107 2.72 -29.91 -17.05
C ASP A 107 4.06 -30.24 -16.37
N THR A 108 5.06 -29.35 -16.46
CA THR A 108 6.31 -29.50 -15.70
C THR A 108 5.99 -29.63 -14.22
N PRO A 109 6.29 -30.78 -13.57
CA PRO A 109 5.89 -30.98 -12.20
C PRO A 109 6.58 -29.97 -11.30
N ILE A 110 5.81 -29.39 -10.39
CA ILE A 110 6.33 -28.54 -9.32
C ILE A 110 6.74 -29.45 -8.16
N ASP A 111 7.91 -29.20 -7.60
CA ASP A 111 8.33 -29.80 -6.35
C ASP A 111 8.07 -28.81 -5.21
N VAL A 112 7.07 -29.12 -4.38
CA VAL A 112 6.70 -28.38 -3.16
C VAL A 112 7.28 -29.01 -1.89
N ASN A 113 7.90 -30.18 -2.00
CA ASN A 113 8.38 -30.97 -0.86
C ASN A 113 9.90 -30.85 -0.66
N GLN A 114 10.63 -30.28 -1.62
CA GLN A 114 12.05 -30.00 -1.46
C GLN A 114 12.28 -29.00 -0.31
N PRO A 115 13.28 -29.21 0.57
CA PRO A 115 13.59 -28.23 1.62
C PRO A 115 14.11 -26.93 1.02
N LEU A 116 13.66 -25.80 1.59
CA LEU A 116 14.18 -24.48 1.23
C LEU A 116 15.63 -24.35 1.72
N THR A 117 16.58 -24.36 0.80
CA THR A 117 18.02 -24.26 1.11
C THR A 117 18.48 -22.80 1.24
N ASP A 118 19.55 -22.55 1.99
CA ASP A 118 20.21 -21.22 2.08
C ASP A 118 20.77 -20.74 0.73
N ALA A 119 20.85 -21.67 -0.21
CA ALA A 119 21.23 -21.49 -1.59
C ALA A 119 20.15 -20.79 -2.44
N THR A 120 18.90 -20.65 -1.99
CA THR A 120 17.86 -19.96 -2.76
C THR A 120 18.10 -18.45 -2.78
N GLU A 121 18.24 -17.89 -3.98
CA GLU A 121 18.55 -16.46 -4.15
C GLU A 121 17.35 -15.64 -4.61
N ILE A 122 16.49 -16.24 -5.44
CA ILE A 122 15.45 -15.50 -6.16
C ILE A 122 14.09 -16.20 -6.03
N VAL A 123 13.07 -15.44 -5.65
CA VAL A 123 11.67 -15.84 -5.70
C VAL A 123 11.01 -15.15 -6.89
N VAL A 124 10.44 -15.92 -7.79
CA VAL A 124 9.75 -15.40 -8.96
C VAL A 124 8.27 -15.71 -8.87
N TYR A 125 7.43 -14.72 -9.17
CA TYR A 125 5.99 -14.95 -9.23
C TYR A 125 5.32 -14.18 -10.37
N CYS A 126 4.11 -14.64 -10.67
CA CYS A 126 3.15 -13.93 -11.51
C CYS A 126 1.78 -14.01 -10.83
N TRP A 127 0.68 -13.72 -11.55
CA TRP A 127 -0.66 -13.71 -10.94
C TRP A 127 -1.04 -15.01 -10.19
N ARG A 128 -0.77 -16.18 -10.77
CA ARG A 128 -1.20 -17.51 -10.26
C ARG A 128 -0.08 -18.55 -10.16
N GLY A 129 1.18 -18.18 -10.38
CA GLY A 129 2.27 -19.15 -10.48
C GLY A 129 2.22 -20.02 -11.75
N GLY A 130 1.60 -19.50 -12.83
CA GLY A 130 1.42 -20.19 -14.10
C GLY A 130 2.59 -20.04 -15.07
N MET A 131 2.30 -20.18 -16.37
CA MET A 131 3.30 -20.27 -17.45
C MET A 131 4.33 -19.11 -17.47
N ARG A 132 3.94 -17.88 -17.10
CA ARG A 132 4.84 -16.71 -17.02
C ARG A 132 6.02 -16.94 -16.06
N SER A 133 5.72 -17.27 -14.80
CA SER A 133 6.74 -17.50 -13.78
C SER A 133 7.45 -18.82 -13.97
N ARG A 134 6.75 -19.88 -14.41
CA ARG A 134 7.36 -21.20 -14.65
C ARG A 134 8.40 -21.15 -15.77
N SER A 135 8.10 -20.51 -16.88
CA SER A 135 9.05 -20.35 -17.99
C SER A 135 10.28 -19.57 -17.56
N PHE A 136 10.09 -18.48 -16.83
CA PHE A 136 11.19 -17.65 -16.36
C PHE A 136 12.08 -18.38 -15.35
N VAL A 137 11.50 -19.10 -14.38
CA VAL A 137 12.28 -19.92 -13.43
C VAL A 137 13.01 -21.06 -14.14
N SER A 138 12.37 -21.70 -15.13
CA SER A 138 13.04 -22.74 -15.93
C SER A 138 14.28 -22.19 -16.65
N LEU A 139 14.22 -20.95 -17.15
CA LEU A 139 15.38 -20.28 -17.75
C LEU A 139 16.47 -20.04 -16.73
N LEU A 140 16.11 -19.49 -15.57
CA LEU A 140 17.07 -19.19 -14.51
C LEU A 140 17.82 -20.45 -14.07
N LEU A 141 17.09 -21.55 -13.88
CA LEU A 141 17.68 -22.84 -13.53
C LEU A 141 18.61 -23.38 -14.63
N SER A 142 18.27 -23.21 -15.91
CA SER A 142 19.14 -23.64 -17.02
C SER A 142 20.42 -22.81 -17.12
N LEU A 143 20.38 -21.56 -16.64
CA LEU A 143 21.52 -20.66 -16.51
C LEU A 143 22.30 -20.88 -15.20
N GLY A 144 21.93 -21.87 -14.39
CA GLY A 144 22.57 -22.18 -13.10
C GLY A 144 22.17 -21.24 -11.95
N VAL A 145 21.17 -20.38 -12.15
CA VAL A 145 20.66 -19.46 -11.12
C VAL A 145 19.65 -20.19 -10.23
N ARG A 146 19.80 -20.04 -8.92
CA ARG A 146 18.98 -20.71 -7.91
C ARG A 146 17.70 -19.92 -7.64
N ALA A 147 16.70 -20.17 -8.48
CA ALA A 147 15.39 -19.52 -8.42
C ALA A 147 14.26 -20.49 -8.02
N VAL A 148 13.26 -19.96 -7.32
CA VAL A 148 12.07 -20.69 -6.88
C VAL A 148 10.79 -19.94 -7.25
N LEU A 149 9.68 -20.67 -7.35
CA LEU A 149 8.36 -20.11 -7.58
C LEU A 149 7.68 -19.77 -6.24
N LEU A 150 6.93 -18.65 -6.21
CA LEU A 150 5.88 -18.49 -5.22
C LEU A 150 4.70 -19.40 -5.60
N GLU A 151 4.43 -20.39 -4.76
CA GLU A 151 3.30 -21.30 -4.94
C GLU A 151 1.98 -20.51 -4.98
N GLY A 152 1.18 -20.70 -6.03
CA GLY A 152 -0.07 -19.97 -6.25
C GLY A 152 0.09 -18.50 -6.66
N GLY A 153 1.31 -17.99 -6.79
CA GLY A 153 1.63 -16.63 -7.23
C GLY A 153 1.07 -15.52 -6.34
N TYR A 154 0.87 -14.32 -6.89
CA TYR A 154 0.29 -13.18 -6.17
C TYR A 154 -1.08 -13.52 -5.55
N LYS A 155 -1.87 -14.40 -6.17
CA LYS A 155 -3.18 -14.81 -5.63
C LYS A 155 -3.07 -15.45 -4.24
N SER A 156 -2.07 -16.32 -4.02
CA SER A 156 -1.87 -16.96 -2.71
C SER A 156 -1.39 -15.96 -1.65
N TYR A 157 -0.49 -15.04 -2.02
CA TYR A 157 -0.12 -13.92 -1.16
C TYR A 157 -1.34 -13.10 -0.75
N ARG A 158 -2.19 -12.73 -1.72
CA ARG A 158 -3.38 -11.93 -1.44
C ARG A 158 -4.37 -12.66 -0.53
N GLN A 159 -4.56 -13.97 -0.73
CA GLN A 159 -5.36 -14.80 0.16
C GLN A 159 -4.79 -14.79 1.58
N TRP A 160 -3.48 -15.00 1.71
CA TRP A 160 -2.80 -14.95 3.00
C TRP A 160 -3.00 -13.60 3.71
N VAL A 161 -2.94 -12.46 2.99
CA VAL A 161 -3.19 -11.14 3.61
C VAL A 161 -4.62 -11.03 4.13
N MET A 162 -5.62 -11.46 3.35
CA MET A 162 -7.03 -11.43 3.76
C MET A 162 -7.26 -12.28 5.00
N ASP A 163 -6.83 -13.54 4.96
CA ASP A 163 -7.02 -14.49 6.06
C ASP A 163 -6.30 -14.01 7.33
N SER A 164 -5.11 -13.42 7.18
CA SER A 164 -4.34 -12.91 8.31
C SER A 164 -4.98 -11.68 8.95
N LEU A 165 -5.60 -10.78 8.18
CA LEU A 165 -6.33 -9.63 8.73
C LEU A 165 -7.65 -10.07 9.39
N ASP A 166 -8.36 -11.02 8.80
CA ASP A 166 -9.62 -11.53 9.35
C ASP A 166 -9.42 -12.21 10.71
N THR A 167 -8.31 -12.95 10.85
CA THR A 167 -7.96 -13.68 12.08
C THR A 167 -6.97 -12.95 12.98
N PHE A 168 -6.61 -11.70 12.65
CA PHE A 168 -5.62 -10.95 13.41
C PHE A 168 -6.14 -10.63 14.82
N SER A 169 -5.33 -10.88 15.84
CA SER A 169 -5.60 -10.39 17.18
C SER A 169 -5.14 -8.94 17.28
N TYR A 170 -6.06 -8.01 17.01
CA TYR A 170 -5.76 -6.58 17.03
C TYR A 170 -5.40 -6.09 18.44
N PRO A 171 -4.37 -5.25 18.59
CA PRO A 171 -4.02 -4.69 19.88
C PRO A 171 -5.07 -3.65 20.33
N PRO A 172 -5.27 -3.48 21.66
CA PRO A 172 -6.06 -2.40 22.22
C PRO A 172 -5.70 -1.04 21.62
N CYS A 173 -6.71 -0.28 21.22
CA CYS A 173 -6.50 1.00 20.53
C CYS A 173 -6.59 2.21 21.50
N LEU A 174 -5.61 3.11 21.40
CA LEU A 174 -5.61 4.45 21.97
C LEU A 174 -5.94 5.44 20.85
N VAL A 175 -7.20 5.85 20.78
CA VAL A 175 -7.78 6.45 19.58
C VAL A 175 -7.73 7.97 19.66
N LEU A 176 -6.93 8.59 18.81
CA LEU A 176 -6.78 10.04 18.73
C LEU A 176 -7.88 10.63 17.84
N ARG A 177 -8.82 11.38 18.41
CA ARG A 177 -9.88 12.08 17.68
C ARG A 177 -9.70 13.58 17.75
N GLY A 178 -10.19 14.28 16.74
CA GLY A 178 -10.19 15.72 16.76
C GLY A 178 -10.56 16.28 15.40
N ARG A 179 -10.89 17.57 15.39
CA ARG A 179 -11.34 18.26 14.19
C ARG A 179 -10.26 18.29 13.10
N THR A 180 -10.65 18.54 11.86
CA THR A 180 -9.71 18.66 10.74
C THR A 180 -8.65 19.73 11.01
N GLY A 181 -7.38 19.44 10.75
CA GLY A 181 -6.27 20.37 10.99
C GLY A 181 -5.65 20.30 12.40
N VAL A 182 -6.15 19.47 13.33
CA VAL A 182 -5.45 19.29 14.63
C VAL A 182 -4.14 18.48 14.52
N GLY A 183 -3.67 18.14 13.32
CA GLY A 183 -2.37 17.48 13.14
C GLY A 183 -2.26 16.09 13.79
N LYS A 184 -3.31 15.26 13.71
CA LYS A 184 -3.31 13.88 14.24
C LYS A 184 -2.21 13.02 13.62
N THR A 185 -2.07 13.10 12.30
CA THR A 185 -1.05 12.36 11.53
C THR A 185 0.35 12.77 11.97
N ASN A 186 0.62 14.07 12.10
CA ASN A 186 1.90 14.57 12.63
C ASN A 186 2.13 14.13 14.09
N LEU A 187 1.09 14.15 14.93
CA LEU A 187 1.19 13.67 16.31
C LEU A 187 1.55 12.18 16.38
N LEU A 188 0.97 11.34 15.52
CA LEU A 188 1.36 9.93 15.43
C LEU A 188 2.81 9.77 14.97
N THR A 189 3.27 10.58 14.01
CA THR A 189 4.69 10.59 13.62
C THR A 189 5.58 10.97 14.80
N GLU A 190 5.26 12.05 15.52
CA GLU A 190 6.02 12.49 16.70
C GLU A 190 6.06 11.41 17.80
N ILE A 191 4.95 10.70 18.02
CA ILE A 191 4.90 9.57 18.98
C ILE A 191 5.75 8.41 18.48
N GLU A 192 5.70 8.06 17.20
CA GLU A 192 6.49 6.96 16.64
C GLU A 192 8.01 7.24 16.72
N GLU A 193 8.41 8.49 16.52
CA GLU A 193 9.81 8.93 16.67
C GLU A 193 10.29 8.84 18.12
N ALA A 194 9.44 9.21 19.08
CA ALA A 194 9.75 9.15 20.50
C ALA A 194 9.62 7.74 21.09
N PHE A 195 8.70 6.92 20.56
CA PHE A 195 8.32 5.61 21.07
C PHE A 195 7.90 4.68 19.93
N SER A 196 8.90 4.08 19.29
CA SER A 196 8.77 3.25 18.09
C SER A 196 7.84 2.06 18.26
N ASN A 197 7.22 1.64 17.16
CA ASN A 197 6.30 0.50 17.06
C ASN A 197 5.08 0.61 17.96
N THR A 198 4.60 1.84 18.21
CA THR A 198 3.40 2.07 19.03
C THR A 198 2.30 2.82 18.30
N THR A 199 2.50 3.15 17.03
CA THR A 199 1.50 3.88 16.24
C THR A 199 1.03 3.13 14.99
N LEU A 200 -0.24 3.33 14.64
CA LEU A 200 -0.85 2.80 13.42
C LEU A 200 -1.55 3.94 12.68
N CYS A 201 -0.82 4.58 11.76
CA CYS A 201 -1.36 5.68 10.96
C CYS A 201 -2.10 5.20 9.70
N LEU A 202 -3.42 5.09 9.76
CA LEU A 202 -4.28 4.64 8.65
C LEU A 202 -4.23 5.55 7.41
N GLU A 203 -4.18 6.88 7.59
CA GLU A 203 -4.03 7.88 6.54
C GLU A 203 -2.75 7.66 5.73
N SER A 204 -1.64 7.39 6.44
CA SER A 204 -0.34 7.10 5.81
C SER A 204 -0.39 5.80 5.00
N LEU A 205 -1.01 4.74 5.54
CA LEU A 205 -1.18 3.47 4.83
C LEU A 205 -2.04 3.62 3.57
N ALA A 206 -3.13 4.38 3.68
CA ALA A 206 -4.06 4.69 2.60
C ALA A 206 -3.50 5.71 1.59
N LYS A 207 -2.42 6.42 1.93
CA LYS A 207 -1.93 7.61 1.21
C LYS A 207 -3.05 8.63 0.96
N HIS A 208 -3.87 8.84 1.97
CA HIS A 208 -5.04 9.70 1.94
C HIS A 208 -5.12 10.50 3.25
N ARG A 209 -5.79 11.65 3.27
CA ARG A 209 -6.11 12.37 4.52
C ARG A 209 -7.60 12.35 4.77
N SER A 210 -8.05 12.33 6.01
CA SER A 210 -9.47 12.35 6.34
C SER A 210 -10.04 13.77 6.30
N SER A 211 -10.02 14.36 5.11
CA SER A 211 -10.64 15.64 4.78
C SER A 211 -11.18 15.61 3.34
N ALA A 212 -12.06 16.54 2.99
CA ALA A 212 -12.63 16.59 1.63
C ALA A 212 -11.60 16.94 0.56
N LEU A 213 -10.54 17.63 0.96
CA LEU A 213 -9.36 17.89 0.13
C LEU A 213 -8.26 16.84 0.41
N GLY A 214 -8.59 15.69 1.00
CA GLY A 214 -7.60 14.77 1.53
C GLY A 214 -6.82 13.98 0.49
N ALA A 215 -7.30 13.95 -0.75
CA ALA A 215 -6.57 13.42 -1.91
C ALA A 215 -5.66 14.47 -2.57
N VAL A 216 -5.79 15.76 -2.21
CA VAL A 216 -4.92 16.83 -2.74
C VAL A 216 -3.49 16.55 -2.32
N GLY A 217 -2.60 16.57 -3.30
CA GLY A 217 -1.17 16.31 -3.18
C GLY A 217 -0.83 14.84 -2.97
N ARG A 218 -1.80 13.91 -3.07
CA ARG A 218 -1.57 12.50 -2.77
C ARG A 218 -2.01 11.57 -3.89
N HIS A 219 -1.51 10.33 -3.81
CA HIS A 219 -1.91 9.22 -4.66
C HIS A 219 -2.50 8.11 -3.77
N PRO A 220 -3.81 8.19 -3.45
CA PRO A 220 -4.48 7.19 -2.62
C PRO A 220 -4.32 5.80 -3.21
N VAL A 221 -4.23 4.81 -2.34
CA VAL A 221 -4.10 3.42 -2.78
C VAL A 221 -5.44 2.70 -2.75
N GLY A 222 -5.57 1.67 -3.59
CA GLY A 222 -6.74 0.79 -3.57
C GLY A 222 -6.73 -0.14 -2.35
N GLN A 223 -7.89 -0.77 -2.11
CA GLN A 223 -8.14 -1.67 -0.97
C GLN A 223 -7.03 -2.71 -0.75
N LYS A 224 -6.58 -3.38 -1.82
CA LYS A 224 -5.57 -4.46 -1.72
C LYS A 224 -4.24 -3.98 -1.16
N MET A 225 -3.74 -2.85 -1.66
CA MET A 225 -2.48 -2.25 -1.21
C MET A 225 -2.60 -1.71 0.22
N PHE A 226 -3.74 -1.11 0.56
CA PHE A 226 -4.02 -0.69 1.93
C PHE A 226 -3.96 -1.87 2.90
N GLU A 227 -4.62 -2.98 2.59
CA GLU A 227 -4.61 -4.19 3.42
C GLU A 227 -3.22 -4.82 3.51
N SER A 228 -2.47 -4.90 2.41
CA SER A 228 -1.08 -5.37 2.42
C SER A 228 -0.21 -4.55 3.37
N ARG A 229 -0.27 -3.22 3.28
CA ARG A 229 0.49 -2.32 4.16
C ARG A 229 0.02 -2.37 5.60
N LEU A 230 -1.28 -2.46 5.81
CA LEU A 230 -1.86 -2.58 7.15
C LEU A 230 -1.37 -3.85 7.84
N LEU A 231 -1.45 -5.00 7.16
CA LEU A 231 -0.95 -6.24 7.73
C LEU A 231 0.55 -6.17 8.00
N GLN A 232 1.33 -5.61 7.07
CA GLN A 232 2.76 -5.43 7.28
C GLN A 232 3.02 -4.60 8.55
N ARG A 233 2.36 -3.45 8.70
CA ARG A 233 2.52 -2.61 9.88
C ARG A 233 2.10 -3.35 11.15
N LEU A 234 0.97 -4.05 11.13
CA LEU A 234 0.49 -4.84 12.27
C LEU A 234 1.48 -5.95 12.69
N LEU A 235 2.23 -6.53 11.76
CA LEU A 235 3.25 -7.53 12.06
C LEU A 235 4.54 -6.93 12.63
N GLU A 236 4.80 -5.65 12.38
CA GLU A 236 5.93 -4.89 12.94
C GLU A 236 5.63 -4.32 14.33
N LEU A 237 4.34 -4.18 14.65
CA LEU A 237 3.88 -3.76 15.95
C LEU A 237 4.15 -4.87 16.98
N GLU A 238 5.07 -4.61 17.92
CA GLU A 238 5.24 -5.38 19.16
C GLU A 238 4.51 -4.84 20.42
N PRO A 239 3.57 -3.87 20.37
CA PRO A 239 3.04 -3.25 21.57
C PRO A 239 1.79 -3.97 22.11
N SER A 240 1.57 -3.81 23.41
CA SER A 240 0.35 -4.23 24.11
C SER A 240 -0.85 -3.30 23.83
N ALA A 241 -0.63 -2.13 23.22
CA ALA A 241 -1.67 -1.21 22.75
C ALA A 241 -1.14 -0.37 21.57
N VAL A 242 -1.99 0.34 20.82
CA VAL A 242 -1.52 1.15 19.69
C VAL A 242 -2.23 2.50 19.62
N PHE A 243 -1.48 3.57 19.39
CA PHE A 243 -2.04 4.86 19.02
C PHE A 243 -2.51 4.85 17.57
N ILE A 244 -3.74 5.28 17.34
CA ILE A 244 -4.37 5.26 16.02
C ILE A 244 -5.28 6.48 15.85
N GLU A 245 -5.35 7.06 14.65
CA GLU A 245 -6.32 8.09 14.37
C GLU A 245 -7.75 7.55 14.38
N GLY A 246 -8.63 8.24 15.09
CA GLY A 246 -10.04 7.92 15.19
C GLY A 246 -10.79 8.39 13.96
N GLU A 247 -10.77 7.55 12.94
CA GLU A 247 -11.48 7.77 11.69
C GLU A 247 -12.86 7.11 11.66
N SER A 248 -13.61 7.38 10.60
CA SER A 248 -14.82 6.64 10.26
C SER A 248 -14.46 5.20 9.83
N ARG A 249 -15.46 4.38 9.50
CA ARG A 249 -15.25 3.00 8.98
C ARG A 249 -14.35 2.96 7.72
N LYS A 250 -14.17 4.10 7.05
CA LYS A 250 -13.37 4.29 5.84
C LYS A 250 -12.32 5.40 6.02
N VAL A 251 -11.23 5.26 5.27
CA VAL A 251 -10.22 6.30 5.05
C VAL A 251 -10.14 6.57 3.55
N GLY A 252 -10.76 7.65 3.09
CA GLY A 252 -11.05 7.82 1.67
C GLY A 252 -11.95 6.69 1.15
N ASP A 253 -11.50 5.98 0.11
CA ASP A 253 -12.26 4.88 -0.50
C ASP A 253 -11.96 3.50 0.11
N VAL A 254 -10.93 3.39 0.95
CA VAL A 254 -10.55 2.11 1.57
C VAL A 254 -11.32 1.86 2.86
N VAL A 255 -11.59 0.59 3.11
CA VAL A 255 -12.38 0.10 4.24
C VAL A 255 -11.43 -0.57 5.23
N ILE A 256 -11.52 -0.16 6.48
CA ILE A 256 -10.74 -0.74 7.59
C ILE A 256 -11.16 -2.22 7.79
N PRO A 257 -10.36 -3.15 8.30
CA PRO A 257 -10.89 -4.47 8.69
C PRO A 257 -11.91 -4.37 9.84
N GLU A 258 -12.86 -5.30 9.92
CA GLU A 258 -13.91 -5.26 10.95
C GLU A 258 -13.35 -5.39 12.37
N GLY A 259 -12.42 -6.33 12.59
CA GLY A 259 -11.77 -6.51 13.89
C GLY A 259 -11.05 -5.23 14.37
N LEU A 260 -10.26 -4.59 13.51
CA LEU A 260 -9.59 -3.33 13.86
C LEU A 260 -10.58 -2.22 14.16
N PHE A 261 -11.65 -2.10 13.37
CA PHE A 261 -12.65 -1.06 13.59
C PHE A 261 -13.43 -1.27 14.90
N ALA A 262 -13.66 -2.52 15.29
CA ALA A 262 -14.25 -2.86 16.59
C ALA A 262 -13.34 -2.41 17.73
N GLU A 263 -12.04 -2.72 17.66
CA GLU A 263 -11.04 -2.26 18.63
C GLU A 263 -10.94 -0.73 18.70
N MET A 264 -10.96 -0.03 17.55
CA MET A 264 -11.01 1.43 17.51
C MET A 264 -12.29 2.01 18.13
N SER A 265 -13.39 1.26 18.09
CA SER A 265 -14.67 1.72 18.65
C SER A 265 -14.73 1.55 20.16
N ASN A 266 -14.13 0.48 20.68
CA ASN A 266 -14.11 0.12 22.10
C ASN A 266 -12.89 0.68 22.85
N GLY A 267 -11.83 1.05 22.13
CA GLY A 267 -10.58 1.55 22.69
C GLY A 267 -10.72 2.88 23.43
N ALA A 268 -9.67 3.27 24.15
CA ALA A 268 -9.65 4.52 24.90
C ALA A 268 -9.65 5.71 23.92
N GLN A 269 -10.62 6.62 24.06
CA GLN A 269 -10.81 7.74 23.14
C GLN A 269 -10.17 9.01 23.70
N PHE A 270 -9.23 9.60 22.97
CA PHE A 270 -8.55 10.85 23.34
C PHE A 270 -9.02 11.99 22.44
N LYS A 271 -9.49 13.07 23.05
CA LYS A 271 -9.87 14.27 22.31
C LYS A 271 -8.66 15.18 22.15
N ILE A 272 -8.25 15.37 20.91
CA ILE A 272 -7.17 16.26 20.51
C ILE A 272 -7.78 17.56 20.01
N THR A 273 -7.47 18.63 20.73
CA THR A 273 -7.84 20.01 20.40
C THR A 273 -6.61 20.77 19.94
N ALA A 274 -6.82 21.89 19.25
CA ALA A 274 -5.75 22.77 18.82
C ALA A 274 -6.30 24.18 18.64
N SER A 275 -5.41 25.18 18.77
CA SER A 275 -5.78 26.56 18.47
C SER A 275 -6.18 26.73 17.01
N ARG A 276 -6.95 27.78 16.72
CA ARG A 276 -7.32 28.11 15.33
C ARG A 276 -6.08 28.39 14.47
N GLU A 277 -5.07 29.01 15.04
CA GLU A 277 -3.79 29.28 14.36
C GLU A 277 -3.06 27.98 14.00
N PHE A 278 -2.95 27.04 14.95
CA PHE A 278 -2.35 25.73 14.70
C PHE A 278 -3.07 25.00 13.56
N ARG A 279 -4.41 24.92 13.63
CA ARG A 279 -5.22 24.24 12.61
C ARG A 279 -5.04 24.85 11.22
N ARG A 280 -4.95 26.18 11.15
CA ARG A 280 -4.71 26.90 9.89
C ARG A 280 -3.36 26.53 9.31
N ARG A 281 -2.30 26.62 10.13
CA ARG A 281 -0.92 26.30 9.73
C ARG A 281 -0.82 24.88 9.20
N THR A 282 -1.33 23.90 9.97
CA THR A 282 -1.34 22.49 9.57
C THR A 282 -2.06 22.27 8.23
N LEU A 283 -3.22 22.90 8.02
CA LEU A 283 -3.96 22.73 6.77
C LEU A 283 -3.27 23.39 5.57
N GLN A 284 -2.59 24.52 5.78
CA GLN A 284 -1.80 25.14 4.71
C GLN A 284 -0.59 24.28 4.34
N GLU A 285 0.17 23.83 5.33
CA GLU A 285 1.28 22.88 5.13
C GLU A 285 0.78 21.64 4.37
N ASP A 286 -0.38 21.12 4.77
CA ASP A 286 -0.96 19.96 4.14
C ASP A 286 -1.37 20.22 2.68
N TYR A 287 -2.13 21.27 2.43
CA TYR A 287 -2.70 21.55 1.10
C TYR A 287 -1.67 22.08 0.12
N LEU A 288 -0.66 22.80 0.58
CA LEU A 288 0.33 23.47 -0.26
C LEU A 288 1.67 22.72 -0.35
N ALA A 289 1.73 21.49 0.18
CA ALA A 289 2.95 20.67 0.18
C ALA A 289 3.52 20.39 -1.23
N GLU A 290 2.66 20.30 -2.24
CA GLU A 290 3.04 19.88 -3.59
C GLU A 290 3.02 21.05 -4.59
N PRO A 291 3.93 21.09 -5.59
CA PRO A 291 3.98 22.16 -6.59
C PRO A 291 2.65 22.35 -7.36
N ASN A 292 1.89 21.26 -7.55
CA ASN A 292 0.61 21.27 -8.27
C ASN A 292 -0.62 21.41 -7.35
N ALA A 293 -0.41 21.65 -6.05
CA ALA A 293 -1.46 21.80 -5.04
C ALA A 293 -2.59 22.74 -5.49
N LYS A 294 -2.24 23.95 -5.94
CA LYS A 294 -3.21 24.97 -6.36
C LYS A 294 -4.18 24.46 -7.44
N GLN A 295 -3.67 23.75 -8.45
CA GLN A 295 -4.49 23.20 -9.52
C GLN A 295 -5.42 22.09 -9.03
N GLN A 296 -4.93 21.27 -8.09
CA GLN A 296 -5.73 20.18 -7.52
C GLN A 296 -6.82 20.70 -6.58
N ILE A 297 -6.53 21.70 -5.75
CA ILE A 297 -7.52 22.37 -4.90
C ILE A 297 -8.59 23.00 -5.79
N SER A 298 -8.20 23.75 -6.83
CA SER A 298 -9.13 24.39 -7.77
C SER A 298 -10.11 23.38 -8.40
N ARG A 299 -9.63 22.19 -8.79
CA ARG A 299 -10.47 21.09 -9.31
C ARG A 299 -11.36 20.45 -8.25
N ALA A 300 -10.96 20.50 -6.98
CA ALA A 300 -11.69 19.88 -5.88
C ALA A 300 -12.79 20.79 -5.30
N LEU A 301 -12.59 22.11 -5.31
CA LEU A 301 -13.53 23.09 -4.75
C LEU A 301 -14.99 22.95 -5.29
N PRO A 302 -15.24 22.69 -6.59
CA PRO A 302 -16.60 22.51 -7.10
C PRO A 302 -17.38 21.38 -6.42
N PHE A 303 -16.72 20.33 -5.93
CA PHE A 303 -17.41 19.23 -5.23
C PHE A 303 -17.94 19.65 -3.85
N LEU A 304 -17.45 20.77 -3.30
CA LEU A 304 -17.92 21.31 -2.03
C LEU A 304 -19.22 22.10 -2.18
N GLU A 305 -19.60 22.48 -3.41
CA GLU A 305 -20.76 23.33 -3.70
C GLU A 305 -22.07 22.77 -3.12
N SER A 306 -22.23 21.45 -3.15
CA SER A 306 -23.41 20.77 -2.59
C SER A 306 -23.63 21.04 -1.10
N ARG A 307 -22.58 21.40 -0.35
CA ARG A 307 -22.63 21.62 1.10
C ARG A 307 -22.52 23.09 1.48
N ILE A 308 -21.60 23.83 0.86
CA ILE A 308 -21.35 25.23 1.21
C ILE A 308 -21.98 26.21 0.21
N GLY A 309 -22.45 25.75 -0.95
CA GLY A 309 -23.10 26.58 -1.96
C GLY A 309 -22.15 27.31 -2.90
N ALA A 310 -22.67 27.68 -4.08
CA ALA A 310 -21.89 28.25 -5.19
C ALA A 310 -21.17 29.55 -4.82
N LYS A 311 -21.80 30.39 -3.98
CA LYS A 311 -21.21 31.65 -3.51
C LYS A 311 -19.85 31.41 -2.84
N TRP A 312 -19.80 30.48 -1.88
CA TRP A 312 -18.59 30.20 -1.12
C TRP A 312 -17.54 29.48 -1.96
N VAL A 313 -17.94 28.61 -2.89
CA VAL A 313 -17.00 28.00 -3.84
C VAL A 313 -16.33 29.04 -4.73
N GLY A 314 -17.11 30.00 -5.26
CA GLY A 314 -16.54 31.11 -6.05
C GLY A 314 -15.57 31.98 -5.24
N GLU A 315 -15.90 32.27 -3.98
CA GLU A 315 -15.01 33.02 -3.08
C GLU A 315 -13.71 32.25 -2.78
N LEU A 316 -13.80 30.94 -2.52
CA LEU A 316 -12.63 30.09 -2.31
C LEU A 316 -11.74 30.01 -3.57
N GLN A 317 -12.31 30.01 -4.77
CA GLN A 317 -11.55 30.05 -6.02
C GLN A 317 -10.76 31.35 -6.17
N LEU A 318 -11.38 32.50 -5.89
CA LEU A 318 -10.71 33.80 -5.94
C LEU A 318 -9.57 33.88 -4.90
N LEU A 319 -9.82 33.46 -3.66
CA LEU A 319 -8.79 33.44 -2.61
C LEU A 319 -7.62 32.52 -2.95
N LEU A 320 -7.89 31.39 -3.61
CA LEU A 320 -6.87 30.47 -4.09
C LEU A 320 -6.02 31.10 -5.22
N GLU A 321 -6.66 31.85 -6.12
CA GLU A 321 -6.00 32.58 -7.20
C GLU A 321 -5.09 33.68 -6.66
N ASP A 322 -5.59 34.48 -5.70
CA ASP A 322 -4.88 35.60 -5.07
C ASP A 322 -3.81 35.17 -4.05
N GLY A 323 -3.78 33.88 -3.67
CA GLY A 323 -2.82 33.37 -2.68
C GLY A 323 -3.18 33.71 -1.22
N ASN A 324 -4.43 34.10 -0.96
CA ASN A 324 -4.94 34.43 0.37
C ASN A 324 -5.33 33.17 1.15
N TYR A 325 -4.35 32.29 1.40
CA TYR A 325 -4.57 30.96 1.97
C TYR A 325 -5.10 30.99 3.41
N ASP A 326 -4.76 32.03 4.18
CA ASP A 326 -5.25 32.18 5.56
C ASP A 326 -6.78 32.27 5.60
N VAL A 327 -7.34 33.14 4.76
CA VAL A 327 -8.79 33.36 4.68
C VAL A 327 -9.47 32.14 4.04
N LEU A 328 -8.85 31.55 3.02
CA LEU A 328 -9.34 30.34 2.38
C LEU A 328 -9.51 29.19 3.38
N VAL A 329 -8.49 28.94 4.21
CA VAL A 329 -8.54 27.86 5.21
C VAL A 329 -9.55 28.17 6.30
N ASP A 330 -9.67 29.44 6.73
CA ASP A 330 -10.70 29.82 7.70
C ASP A 330 -12.12 29.54 7.20
N ILE A 331 -12.42 29.93 5.96
CA ILE A 331 -13.73 29.66 5.35
C ILE A 331 -14.00 28.16 5.26
N LEU A 332 -13.01 27.36 4.86
CA LEU A 332 -13.14 25.90 4.83
C LEU A 332 -13.41 25.33 6.24
N LEU A 333 -12.71 25.82 7.26
CA LEU A 333 -12.91 25.38 8.63
C LEU A 333 -14.33 25.70 9.12
N ASP A 334 -14.81 26.92 8.91
CA ASP A 334 -16.08 27.39 9.46
C ASP A 334 -17.30 26.86 8.71
N HIS A 335 -17.23 26.81 7.38
CA HIS A 335 -18.39 26.49 6.55
C HIS A 335 -18.44 25.01 6.13
N TYR A 336 -17.29 24.33 6.05
CA TYR A 336 -17.22 22.96 5.56
C TYR A 336 -16.89 21.95 6.66
N TYR A 337 -15.80 22.16 7.41
CA TYR A 337 -15.26 21.13 8.31
C TYR A 337 -15.96 21.10 9.68
N ASP A 338 -15.94 22.20 10.43
CA ASP A 338 -16.39 22.23 11.83
C ASP A 338 -17.88 21.89 12.01
N PRO A 339 -18.81 22.27 11.10
CA PRO A 339 -20.22 21.88 11.22
C PRO A 339 -20.47 20.37 11.25
N LEU A 340 -19.51 19.54 10.84
CA LEU A 340 -19.63 18.08 10.81
C LEU A 340 -19.37 17.41 12.18
N TYR A 341 -18.68 18.08 13.11
CA TYR A 341 -18.17 17.44 14.33
C TYR A 341 -19.14 17.50 15.53
N ASP A 342 -20.05 18.47 15.58
CA ASP A 342 -20.87 18.73 16.78
C ASP A 342 -21.88 17.62 17.15
N ARG A 343 -22.13 16.66 16.25
CA ARG A 343 -23.07 15.55 16.47
C ARG A 343 -22.42 14.28 17.00
N GLU A 344 -21.17 14.01 16.63
CA GLU A 344 -20.50 12.74 16.96
C GLU A 344 -19.80 12.80 18.32
N ASP A 345 -19.25 13.95 18.71
CA ASP A 345 -18.50 14.11 19.95
C ASP A 345 -19.38 14.03 21.21
N LYS A 346 -20.67 14.40 21.10
CA LYS A 346 -21.59 14.44 22.25
C LYS A 346 -21.92 13.09 22.87
N LYS A 347 -21.69 11.99 22.14
CA LYS A 347 -22.04 10.63 22.59
C LYS A 347 -20.84 9.84 23.11
N ARG A 348 -19.62 10.37 23.01
CA ARG A 348 -18.39 9.65 23.33
C ARG A 348 -17.97 9.91 24.77
N GLN A 349 -17.47 8.86 25.42
CA GLN A 349 -16.74 8.98 26.68
C GLN A 349 -15.27 9.20 26.34
N TRP A 350 -14.72 10.32 26.80
CA TRP A 350 -13.33 10.68 26.60
C TRP A 350 -12.49 10.16 27.76
N ALA A 351 -11.39 9.49 27.44
CA ALA A 351 -10.40 9.08 28.41
C ALA A 351 -9.59 10.29 28.91
N ASP A 352 -9.26 11.21 27.99
CA ASP A 352 -8.65 12.51 28.30
C ASP A 352 -8.88 13.51 27.15
N GLU A 353 -8.69 14.80 27.44
CA GLU A 353 -8.68 15.88 26.46
C GLU A 353 -7.33 16.60 26.49
N LEU A 354 -6.65 16.59 25.34
CA LEU A 354 -5.30 17.08 25.16
C LEU A 354 -5.27 18.20 24.12
N HIS A 355 -4.35 19.14 24.27
CA HIS A 355 -4.25 20.31 23.40
C HIS A 355 -2.94 20.27 22.62
N ARG A 356 -2.96 20.38 21.29
CA ARG A 356 -1.76 20.23 20.44
C ARG A 356 -0.72 21.31 20.61
N ASP A 357 -1.16 22.50 20.99
CA ASP A 357 -0.24 23.60 21.31
C ASP A 357 0.55 23.33 22.61
N ASP A 358 0.22 22.28 23.37
CA ASP A 358 1.03 21.80 24.50
C ASP A 358 2.29 21.10 23.99
N ALA A 359 3.45 21.69 24.26
CA ALA A 359 4.75 21.13 23.88
C ALA A 359 5.03 19.76 24.50
N GLN A 360 4.31 19.38 25.57
CA GLN A 360 4.50 18.11 26.28
C GLN A 360 3.46 17.04 25.91
N ILE A 361 2.66 17.26 24.87
CA ILE A 361 1.56 16.34 24.53
C ILE A 361 2.04 14.92 24.25
N VAL A 362 3.21 14.77 23.61
CA VAL A 362 3.78 13.46 23.26
C VAL A 362 4.19 12.70 24.53
N GLU A 363 4.92 13.36 25.44
CA GLU A 363 5.34 12.76 26.72
C GLU A 363 4.13 12.37 27.58
N ARG A 364 3.08 13.19 27.57
CA ARG A 364 1.82 12.89 28.26
C ARG A 364 1.15 11.64 27.69
N LEU A 365 1.05 11.53 26.36
CA LEU A 365 0.47 10.35 25.71
C LEU A 365 1.29 9.09 26.00
N ILE A 366 2.62 9.15 25.93
CA ILE A 366 3.50 8.02 26.28
C ILE A 366 3.33 7.61 27.75
N THR A 367 3.18 8.59 28.65
CA THR A 367 2.92 8.31 30.08
C THR A 367 1.58 7.61 30.27
N ILE A 368 0.54 8.05 29.56
CA ILE A 368 -0.79 7.42 29.58
C ILE A 368 -0.71 5.99 29.03
N TYR A 369 -0.03 5.79 27.90
CA TYR A 369 0.23 4.48 27.31
C TYR A 369 0.84 3.53 28.37
N SER A 370 1.89 3.98 29.05
CA SER A 370 2.62 3.18 30.04
C SER A 370 1.74 2.79 31.23
N ARG A 371 0.76 3.62 31.61
CA ARG A 371 -0.19 3.31 32.69
C ARG A 371 -1.28 2.34 32.28
N ILE A 372 -1.68 2.35 31.01
CA ILE A 372 -2.72 1.45 30.48
C ILE A 372 -2.14 0.06 30.23
N THR A 373 -0.84 -0.02 29.97
CA THR A 373 -0.15 -1.26 29.54
C THR A 373 0.68 -1.93 30.63
N ALA A 374 0.91 -1.25 31.76
CA ALA A 374 1.45 -1.84 33.00
C ALA A 374 0.37 -2.65 33.72
#